data_AF-H0FCF0-F1
#
_entry.id   AF-H0FCF0-F1
#
_cell.length_a   1.000
_cell.length_b   1.000
_cell.length_c   1.000
_cell.angle_alpha   90.00
_cell.angle_beta   90.00
_cell.angle_gamma   90.00
#
_symmetry.space_group_name_H-M   'P 1'
#
loop_
_entity.id
_entity.type
_entity.pdbx_description
1 polymer ?
#
loop_
_entity_poly.entity_id
_entity_poly.type
_entity_poly.pdbx_seq_one_letter_code
_entity_poly.pdbx_strand_id
1 'polypeptide(L)'
;MATGEGSGKKQDSYRLSQMPVVLSMLDHSRDTWLSQAEFIKPNRRVVNLARIGLLFADLDTYREPWAQGRSPEQLAAAVMFRCYDEGVPPPSILVFSGRGVQAKWLLDGTLPRQALPRWNACQRYLIDRLAGLGADPAAKDASRVLRLVNTVNSKSGEVCRVIHVELGPDGEPIRYNFEYLAEALLPVARWDIEADRKARADRRQFKLLPGGQTGNLRTLNGRQLAWDRLEDLRTLAALRGGVAEGERMQHLFWRLNFLLLSGATHTGQMYHEAAALARELDPRWNYRSAELMTLYAKAKAHEAGEKVEFGGKQFAPLYTPKNDTLISLFHITDDEQRKLRTLISRDMAAERHSEREKARRRAAGAVDRASYLEAASAKQAQALALKAQGLSVRAIAAQMGISKTAAGRYIAEPGECPKSMRITNGEAYARRVAP
;
A
#
# COMPACT_ATOMS: atom_id res chain seq x y z
N MET A 1 -9.94 25.07 0.39
CA MET A 1 -9.45 26.25 1.14
C MET A 1 -10.32 26.44 2.38
N ALA A 2 -9.75 26.91 3.48
CA ALA A 2 -10.52 27.31 4.66
C ALA A 2 -10.09 28.72 5.07
N THR A 3 -11.04 29.54 5.47
CA THR A 3 -10.82 30.90 5.95
C THR A 3 -11.45 31.07 7.33
N GLY A 4 -10.86 31.91 8.17
CA GLY A 4 -11.37 32.21 9.51
C GLY A 4 -11.52 33.72 9.71
N GLU A 5 -12.63 34.12 10.31
CA GLU A 5 -12.87 35.49 10.78
C GLU A 5 -13.63 35.40 12.12
N GLY A 6 -13.05 35.90 13.21
CA GLY A 6 -13.62 35.76 14.56
C GLY A 6 -13.80 34.29 14.99
N SER A 7 -15.00 33.93 15.46
CA SER A 7 -15.33 32.56 15.92
C SER A 7 -15.75 31.59 14.80
N GLY A 8 -15.96 32.09 13.57
CA GLY A 8 -16.44 31.30 12.44
C GLY A 8 -15.30 30.83 11.52
N LYS A 9 -15.27 29.52 11.23
CA LYS A 9 -14.44 28.96 10.14
C LYS A 9 -15.32 28.63 8.95
N LYS A 10 -14.99 29.17 7.79
CA LYS A 10 -15.62 28.84 6.51
C LYS A 10 -14.70 27.92 5.70
N GLN A 11 -15.28 26.98 4.98
CA GLN A 11 -14.53 26.09 4.09
C GLN A 11 -15.16 26.10 2.71
N ASP A 12 -14.34 26.44 1.71
CA ASP A 12 -14.72 26.51 0.31
C ASP A 12 -13.84 25.56 -0.53
N SER A 13 -14.44 24.95 -1.55
CA SER A 13 -13.74 24.03 -2.46
C SER A 13 -13.78 24.57 -3.88
N TYR A 14 -12.63 24.59 -4.54
CA TYR A 14 -12.46 25.13 -5.89
C TYR A 14 -11.82 24.08 -6.80
N ARG A 15 -12.08 24.17 -8.10
CA ARG A 15 -11.33 23.38 -9.08
C ARG A 15 -9.90 23.90 -9.14
N LEU A 16 -8.94 23.00 -9.38
CA LEU A 16 -7.52 23.38 -9.43
C LEU A 16 -7.22 24.41 -10.52
N SER A 17 -7.92 24.34 -11.66
CA SER A 17 -7.82 25.32 -12.74
C SER A 17 -8.22 26.74 -12.32
N GLN A 18 -9.00 26.88 -11.24
CA GLN A 18 -9.43 28.18 -10.71
C GLN A 18 -8.50 28.69 -9.60
N MET A 19 -7.56 27.88 -9.11
CA MET A 19 -6.71 28.25 -7.98
C MET A 19 -5.90 29.53 -8.20
N PRO A 20 -5.30 29.80 -9.38
CA PRO A 20 -4.60 31.08 -9.60
C PRO A 20 -5.49 32.30 -9.36
N VAL A 21 -6.74 32.26 -9.87
CA VAL A 21 -7.73 33.34 -9.71
C VAL A 21 -8.19 33.45 -8.26
N VAL A 22 -8.48 32.31 -7.63
CA VAL A 22 -8.92 32.28 -6.23
C VAL A 22 -7.83 32.86 -5.31
N LEU A 23 -6.56 32.47 -5.53
CA LEU A 23 -5.44 32.95 -4.75
C LEU A 23 -5.18 34.45 -4.94
N SER A 24 -5.39 35.00 -6.15
CA SER A 24 -5.22 36.44 -6.40
C SER A 24 -6.30 37.31 -5.78
N MET A 25 -7.47 36.74 -5.46
CA MET A 25 -8.60 37.46 -4.85
C MET A 25 -8.66 37.29 -3.32
N LEU A 26 -7.64 36.68 -2.71
CA LEU A 26 -7.63 36.43 -1.28
C LEU A 26 -7.41 37.68 -0.46
N ASP A 27 -8.19 37.80 0.61
CA ASP A 27 -7.92 38.77 1.68
C ASP A 27 -6.79 38.23 2.58
N HIS A 28 -5.61 38.81 2.41
CA HIS A 28 -4.38 38.45 3.11
C HIS A 28 -4.41 38.81 4.62
N SER A 29 -5.36 39.63 5.07
CA SER A 29 -5.50 39.99 6.48
C SER A 29 -6.18 38.91 7.34
N ARG A 30 -6.75 37.88 6.70
CA ARG A 30 -7.51 36.81 7.37
C ARG A 30 -6.70 35.54 7.52
N ASP A 31 -6.99 34.77 8.57
CA ASP A 31 -6.45 33.42 8.67
C ASP A 31 -6.93 32.56 7.51
N THR A 32 -5.99 32.15 6.66
CA THR A 32 -6.28 31.30 5.50
C THR A 32 -5.45 30.03 5.55
N TRP A 33 -6.11 28.91 5.26
CA TRP A 33 -5.50 27.59 5.18
C TRP A 33 -5.82 26.89 3.85
N LEU A 34 -4.84 26.12 3.37
CA LEU A 34 -4.95 25.35 2.14
C LEU A 34 -4.71 23.86 2.44
N SER A 35 -5.49 22.98 1.80
CA SER A 35 -5.24 21.54 1.89
C SER A 35 -3.95 21.18 1.15
N GLN A 36 -3.21 20.19 1.68
CA GLN A 36 -1.97 19.72 1.05
C GLN A 36 -2.20 18.61 0.02
N ALA A 37 -3.47 18.23 -0.20
CA ALA A 37 -3.88 17.21 -1.15
C ALA A 37 -5.06 17.67 -2.00
N GLU A 38 -5.34 16.90 -3.04
CA GLU A 38 -6.44 17.09 -3.96
C GLU A 38 -7.55 16.07 -3.71
N PHE A 39 -8.80 16.46 -3.92
CA PHE A 39 -9.97 15.65 -3.58
C PHE A 39 -10.94 15.55 -4.77
N ILE A 40 -11.55 14.37 -4.94
CA ILE A 40 -12.51 14.10 -6.04
C ILE A 40 -13.89 14.72 -5.80
N LYS A 41 -14.18 15.13 -4.56
CA LYS A 41 -15.43 15.80 -4.15
C LYS A 41 -15.09 17.14 -3.50
N PRO A 42 -16.03 18.11 -3.43
CA PRO A 42 -15.82 19.40 -2.77
C PRO A 42 -15.82 19.29 -1.24
N ASN A 43 -15.01 18.38 -0.70
CA ASN A 43 -14.71 18.25 0.72
C ASN A 43 -13.30 17.64 0.91
N ARG A 44 -12.60 18.05 1.96
CA ARG A 44 -11.27 17.53 2.33
C ARG A 44 -11.36 16.30 3.22
N ARG A 45 -11.97 15.22 2.75
CA ARG A 45 -12.04 13.97 3.51
C ARG A 45 -11.09 12.96 2.91
N VAL A 46 -10.39 12.19 3.75
CA VAL A 46 -9.38 11.23 3.28
C VAL A 46 -10.02 10.19 2.37
N VAL A 47 -11.29 9.83 2.65
CA VAL A 47 -12.07 8.94 1.78
C VAL A 47 -12.24 9.49 0.36
N ASN A 48 -12.20 10.81 0.17
CA ASN A 48 -12.30 11.50 -1.12
C ASN A 48 -10.93 11.97 -1.66
N LEU A 49 -9.83 11.50 -1.09
CA LEU A 49 -8.49 11.80 -1.60
C LEU A 49 -8.37 11.34 -3.06
N ALA A 50 -7.97 12.26 -3.94
CA ALA A 50 -7.62 11.97 -5.32
C ALA A 50 -6.13 11.63 -5.42
N ARG A 51 -5.28 12.59 -5.03
CA ARG A 51 -3.83 12.50 -5.09
C ARG A 51 -3.16 13.50 -4.15
N ILE A 52 -1.90 13.25 -3.81
CA ILE A 52 -1.08 14.09 -2.93
C ILE A 52 0.33 14.25 -3.51
N GLY A 53 0.87 15.46 -3.46
CA GLY A 53 2.16 15.82 -4.11
C GLY A 53 3.27 16.20 -3.14
N LEU A 54 3.10 15.98 -1.83
CA LEU A 54 4.12 16.31 -0.84
C LEU A 54 4.00 15.46 0.43
N LEU A 55 5.09 15.41 1.20
CA LEU A 55 5.04 15.16 2.65
C LEU A 55 5.18 16.50 3.37
N PHE A 56 4.72 16.56 4.62
CA PHE A 56 4.81 17.79 5.41
C PHE A 56 5.01 17.52 6.89
N ALA A 57 5.48 18.51 7.64
CA ALA A 57 5.46 18.50 9.09
C ALA A 57 5.03 19.88 9.60
N ASP A 58 4.06 19.92 10.51
CA ASP A 58 3.68 21.13 11.23
C ASP A 58 4.42 21.12 12.56
N LEU A 59 5.41 22.00 12.69
CA LEU A 59 6.31 22.09 13.84
C LEU A 59 5.81 23.21 14.74
N ASP A 60 5.20 22.84 15.86
CA ASP A 60 4.72 23.75 16.91
C ASP A 60 5.91 24.27 17.75
N THR A 61 6.94 24.83 17.11
CA THR A 61 8.19 25.25 17.77
C THR A 61 7.96 26.24 18.92
N TYR A 62 6.91 27.05 18.88
CA TYR A 62 6.51 27.94 19.99
C TYR A 62 6.15 27.22 21.30
N ARG A 63 5.92 25.91 21.28
CA ARG A 63 5.72 25.08 22.48
C ARG A 63 7.02 24.53 23.05
N GLU A 64 8.11 24.62 22.29
CA GLU A 64 9.38 24.01 22.62
C GLU A 64 10.32 25.00 23.32
N PRO A 65 10.88 24.65 24.50
CA PRO A 65 11.80 25.54 25.22
C PRO A 65 13.02 25.97 24.40
N TRP A 66 13.58 25.07 23.57
CA TRP A 66 14.78 25.34 22.78
C TRP A 66 14.57 26.42 21.71
N ALA A 67 13.32 26.66 21.31
CA ALA A 67 12.95 27.57 20.25
C ALA A 67 12.61 28.99 20.76
N GLN A 68 12.50 29.19 22.07
CA GLN A 68 12.18 30.49 22.65
C GLN A 68 13.28 31.52 22.31
N GLY A 69 12.86 32.71 21.88
CA GLY A 69 13.77 33.81 21.50
C GLY A 69 14.50 33.61 20.17
N ARG A 70 14.29 32.50 19.45
CA ARG A 70 14.88 32.30 18.12
C ARG A 70 14.07 33.02 17.03
N SER A 71 14.79 33.63 16.10
CA SER A 71 14.22 34.15 14.85
C SER A 71 13.70 33.00 13.96
N PRO A 72 12.76 33.26 13.04
CA PRO A 72 12.30 32.26 12.08
C PRO A 72 13.44 31.62 11.28
N GLU A 73 14.46 32.39 10.91
CA GLU A 73 15.63 31.91 10.17
C GLU A 73 16.48 30.95 11.02
N GLN A 74 16.62 31.21 12.33
CA GLN A 74 17.26 30.28 13.27
C GLN A 74 16.42 29.01 13.50
N LEU A 75 15.09 29.10 13.45
CA LEU A 75 14.22 27.92 13.47
C LEU A 75 14.41 27.09 12.20
N ALA A 76 14.49 27.73 11.02
CA ALA A 76 14.78 27.05 9.76
C ALA A 76 16.11 26.29 9.82
N ALA A 77 17.18 26.95 10.30
CA ALA A 77 18.49 26.33 10.47
C ALA A 77 18.44 25.11 11.41
N ALA A 78 17.68 25.18 12.50
CA ALA A 78 17.50 24.05 13.42
C ALA A 78 16.76 22.86 12.76
N VAL A 79 15.75 23.14 11.93
CA VAL A 79 15.04 22.11 11.17
C VAL A 79 15.98 21.44 10.16
N MET A 80 16.75 22.22 9.42
CA MET A 80 17.74 21.71 8.46
C MET A 80 18.78 20.83 9.15
N PHE A 81 19.34 21.30 10.27
CA PHE A 81 20.31 20.54 11.06
C PHE A 81 19.73 19.21 11.54
N ARG A 82 18.51 19.19 12.08
CA ARG A 82 17.88 17.95 12.53
C ARG A 82 17.61 16.99 11.39
N CYS A 83 17.22 17.49 10.21
CA CYS A 83 17.02 16.63 9.04
C CYS A 83 18.35 15.96 8.65
N TYR A 84 19.45 16.72 8.61
CA TYR A 84 20.77 16.18 8.36
C TYR A 84 21.19 15.11 9.39
N ASP A 85 21.04 15.42 10.68
CA ASP A 85 21.42 14.51 11.79
C ASP A 85 20.60 13.21 11.80
N GLU A 86 19.31 13.27 11.46
CA GLU A 86 18.42 12.11 11.38
C GLU A 86 18.50 11.36 10.05
N GLY A 87 19.31 11.83 9.09
CA GLY A 87 19.39 11.27 7.74
C GLY A 87 18.11 11.48 6.91
N VAL A 88 17.29 12.47 7.27
CA VAL A 88 16.11 12.88 6.51
C VAL A 88 16.55 13.87 5.43
N PRO A 89 16.18 13.67 4.15
CA PRO A 89 16.47 14.65 3.10
C PRO A 89 15.98 16.06 3.49
N PRO A 90 16.65 17.13 3.06
CA PRO A 90 16.26 18.48 3.46
C PRO A 90 14.85 18.83 2.97
N PRO A 91 14.04 19.55 3.77
CA PRO A 91 12.75 20.05 3.32
C PRO A 91 12.91 20.99 2.12
N SER A 92 12.08 20.80 1.10
CA SER A 92 12.07 21.66 -0.10
C SER A 92 11.75 23.11 0.24
N ILE A 93 10.79 23.31 1.15
CA ILE A 93 10.32 24.64 1.56
C ILE A 93 10.04 24.62 3.06
N LEU A 94 10.51 25.65 3.76
CA LEU A 94 10.10 25.96 5.12
C LEU A 94 9.27 27.24 5.14
N VAL A 95 8.09 27.17 5.75
CA VAL A 95 7.18 28.31 5.89
C VAL A 95 7.01 28.64 7.37
N PHE A 96 7.30 29.88 7.75
CA PHE A 96 6.94 30.38 9.07
C PHE A 96 5.43 30.61 9.10
N SER A 97 4.75 29.96 10.04
CA SER A 97 3.28 30.01 10.19
C SER A 97 2.81 31.20 11.04
N GLY A 98 3.72 32.09 11.43
CA GLY A 98 3.51 33.16 12.40
C GLY A 98 3.83 32.77 13.84
N ARG A 99 3.98 31.48 14.15
CA ARG A 99 4.39 30.97 15.48
C ARG A 99 5.29 29.74 15.40
N GLY A 100 5.06 28.88 14.41
CA GLY A 100 5.81 27.65 14.18
C GLY A 100 6.35 27.56 12.76
N VAL A 101 6.85 26.39 12.39
CA VAL A 101 7.42 26.14 11.07
C VAL A 101 6.65 25.01 10.38
N GLN A 102 6.28 25.22 9.12
CA GLN A 102 5.70 24.20 8.26
C GLN A 102 6.76 23.74 7.27
N ALA A 103 7.26 22.53 7.47
CA ALA A 103 8.23 21.91 6.59
C ALA A 103 7.52 21.11 5.49
N LYS A 104 7.98 21.24 4.25
CA LYS A 104 7.37 20.57 3.09
C LYS A 104 8.43 19.89 2.24
N TRP A 105 8.19 18.63 1.89
CA TRP A 105 8.98 17.85 0.95
C TRP A 105 8.14 17.65 -0.31
N LEU A 106 8.43 18.42 -1.35
CA LEU A 106 7.73 18.35 -2.62
C LEU A 106 8.12 17.08 -3.36
N LEU A 107 7.15 16.44 -4.01
CA LEU A 107 7.37 15.27 -4.84
C LEU A 107 7.54 15.67 -6.31
N ASP A 108 8.33 14.89 -7.05
CA ASP A 108 8.50 15.02 -8.51
C ASP A 108 7.19 14.79 -9.28
N GLY A 109 6.26 14.04 -8.69
CA GLY A 109 4.90 13.85 -9.19
C GLY A 109 3.87 13.65 -8.08
N THR A 110 2.61 13.51 -8.46
CA THR A 110 1.51 13.27 -7.52
C THR A 110 1.32 11.78 -7.27
N LEU A 111 1.21 11.38 -6.01
CA LEU A 111 0.86 10.03 -5.60
C LEU A 111 -0.65 9.83 -5.68
N PRO A 112 -1.13 8.76 -6.35
CA PRO A 112 -2.55 8.47 -6.43
C PRO A 112 -3.03 7.85 -5.11
N ARG A 113 -4.35 7.82 -4.89
CA ARG A 113 -4.94 7.34 -3.62
C ARG A 113 -4.51 5.93 -3.22
N GLN A 114 -4.14 5.06 -4.17
CA GLN A 114 -3.70 3.69 -3.87
C GLN A 114 -2.37 3.65 -3.09
N ALA A 115 -1.56 4.71 -3.19
CA ALA A 115 -0.29 4.83 -2.47
C ALA A 115 -0.45 5.36 -1.04
N LEU A 116 -1.67 5.74 -0.63
CA LEU A 116 -1.92 6.40 0.65
C LEU A 116 -1.41 5.61 1.87
N PRO A 117 -1.59 4.27 1.99
CA PRO A 117 -1.07 3.55 3.15
C PRO A 117 0.46 3.65 3.30
N ARG A 118 1.20 3.68 2.18
CA ARG A 118 2.66 3.85 2.20
C ARG A 118 3.05 5.30 2.46
N TRP A 119 2.33 6.26 1.89
CA TRP A 119 2.51 7.67 2.19
C TRP A 119 2.28 7.95 3.69
N ASN A 120 1.21 7.43 4.29
CA ASN A 120 0.93 7.54 5.73
C ASN A 120 2.05 6.94 6.59
N ALA A 121 2.67 5.84 6.14
CA ALA A 121 3.81 5.27 6.82
C ALA A 121 5.00 6.23 6.82
N CYS A 122 5.35 6.80 5.66
CA CYS A 122 6.43 7.77 5.54
C CYS A 122 6.13 9.04 6.37
N GLN A 123 4.92 9.57 6.26
CA GLN A 123 4.43 10.72 7.02
C GLN A 123 4.54 10.49 8.54
N ARG A 124 4.18 9.30 9.03
CA ARG A 124 4.34 8.94 10.45
C ARG A 124 5.82 8.95 10.88
N TYR A 125 6.69 8.25 10.13
CA TYR A 125 8.12 8.20 10.46
C TYR A 125 8.77 9.59 10.40
N LEU A 126 8.38 10.42 9.42
CA LEU A 126 8.82 11.80 9.32
C LEU A 126 8.47 12.61 10.57
N ILE A 127 7.21 12.55 11.02
CA ILE A 127 6.77 13.24 12.24
C ILE A 127 7.49 12.68 13.49
N ASP A 128 7.68 11.37 13.57
CA ASP A 128 8.36 10.73 14.71
C ASP A 128 9.85 11.17 14.78
N ARG A 129 10.55 11.28 13.63
CA ARG A 129 11.94 11.79 13.53
C ARG A 129 12.05 13.27 13.92
N LEU A 130 11.01 14.05 13.65
CA LEU A 130 10.97 15.49 13.94
C LEU A 130 10.26 15.83 15.26
N ALA A 131 9.88 14.83 16.05
CA ALA A 131 9.18 15.03 17.32
C ALA A 131 9.97 15.93 18.28
N GLY A 132 11.31 15.82 18.30
CA GLY A 132 12.17 16.68 19.11
C GLY A 132 12.17 18.17 18.72
N LEU A 133 11.62 18.51 17.55
CA LEU A 133 11.41 19.89 17.10
C LEU A 133 9.97 20.38 17.31
N GLY A 134 9.13 19.61 18.00
CA GLY A 134 7.72 19.95 18.23
C GLY A 134 6.80 19.58 17.06
N ALA A 135 7.14 18.56 16.27
CA ALA A 135 6.24 18.08 15.22
C ALA A 135 4.91 17.56 15.80
N ASP A 136 3.78 18.09 15.32
CA ASP A 136 2.44 17.71 15.78
C ASP A 136 2.17 16.22 15.45
N PRO A 137 2.03 15.32 16.45
CA PRO A 137 1.73 13.91 16.23
C PRO A 137 0.39 13.69 15.51
N ALA A 138 -0.53 14.65 15.59
CA ALA A 138 -1.80 14.58 14.89
C ALA A 138 -1.66 14.92 13.40
N ALA A 139 -0.65 15.67 12.97
CA ALA A 139 -0.43 16.14 11.60
C ALA A 139 0.07 15.05 10.61
N LYS A 140 -0.53 13.86 10.69
CA LYS A 140 -0.15 12.67 9.91
C LYS A 140 -1.15 12.34 8.78
N ASP A 141 -2.25 13.07 8.64
CA ASP A 141 -3.35 12.74 7.73
C ASP A 141 -3.29 13.51 6.41
N ALA A 142 -3.69 12.88 5.30
CA ALA A 142 -3.73 13.50 3.97
C ALA A 142 -4.81 14.58 3.82
N SER A 143 -5.72 14.74 4.80
CA SER A 143 -6.73 15.81 4.81
C SER A 143 -6.27 17.11 5.50
N ARG A 144 -5.03 17.16 5.99
CA ARG A 144 -4.49 18.29 6.72
C ARG A 144 -4.51 19.57 5.88
N VAL A 145 -4.83 20.68 6.55
CA VAL A 145 -4.70 22.02 6.01
C VAL A 145 -3.56 22.73 6.72
N LEU A 146 -2.73 23.42 5.95
CA LEU A 146 -1.63 24.25 6.47
C LEU A 146 -1.90 25.71 6.15
N ARG A 147 -1.26 26.62 6.88
CA ARG A 147 -1.46 28.07 6.69
C ARG A 147 -0.93 28.47 5.31
N LEU A 148 -1.66 29.37 4.66
CA LEU A 148 -1.26 29.88 3.36
C LEU A 148 -0.23 31.01 3.55
N VAL A 149 0.80 31.02 2.70
CA VAL A 149 1.78 32.11 2.67
C VAL A 149 1.11 33.44 2.34
N ASN A 150 1.73 34.52 2.78
CA ASN A 150 1.25 35.89 2.66
C ASN A 150 -0.06 36.16 3.40
N THR A 151 -0.49 35.31 4.34
CA THR A 151 -1.69 35.57 5.16
C THR A 151 -1.33 35.79 6.62
N VAL A 152 -2.11 36.61 7.31
CA VAL A 152 -1.92 36.88 8.73
C VAL A 152 -2.35 35.69 9.60
N ASN A 153 -1.56 35.38 10.62
CA ASN A 153 -1.97 34.51 11.71
C ASN A 153 -2.50 35.38 12.85
N SER A 154 -3.83 35.43 13.02
CA SER A 154 -4.47 36.30 14.03
C SER A 154 -4.05 35.99 15.47
N LYS A 155 -3.51 34.79 15.75
CA LYS A 155 -3.03 34.42 17.09
C LYS A 155 -1.72 35.11 17.48
N SER A 156 -0.96 35.62 16.51
CA SER A 156 0.33 36.27 16.73
C SER A 156 0.45 37.62 16.04
N GLY A 157 -0.45 37.97 15.11
CA GLY A 157 -0.34 39.16 14.26
C GLY A 157 0.68 39.01 13.12
N GLU A 158 1.59 38.04 13.20
CA GLU A 158 2.62 37.76 12.20
C GLU A 158 2.05 37.28 10.85
N VAL A 159 2.74 37.66 9.76
CA VAL A 159 2.46 37.21 8.40
C VAL A 159 3.17 35.89 8.13
N CYS A 160 2.43 34.91 7.60
CA CYS A 160 2.99 33.64 7.16
C CYS A 160 3.89 33.86 5.95
N ARG A 161 5.15 33.43 6.00
CA ARG A 161 6.14 33.69 4.94
C ARG A 161 7.08 32.51 4.74
N VAL A 162 7.62 32.38 3.54
CA VAL A 162 8.69 31.42 3.26
C VAL A 162 9.96 31.91 3.94
N ILE A 163 10.60 31.03 4.71
CA ILE A 163 11.83 31.34 5.47
C ILE A 163 13.04 30.55 4.97
N HIS A 164 12.82 29.47 4.21
CA HIS A 164 13.87 28.72 3.52
C HIS A 164 13.30 28.06 2.27
N VAL A 165 14.10 28.04 1.20
CA VAL A 165 13.86 27.26 0.00
C VAL A 165 15.14 26.50 -0.29
N GLU A 166 15.05 25.18 -0.32
CA GLU A 166 16.15 24.34 -0.77
C GLU A 166 16.07 24.23 -2.29
N LEU A 167 17.09 24.72 -3.00
CA LEU A 167 17.08 24.75 -4.46
C LEU A 167 17.58 23.42 -5.04
N GLY A 168 16.88 22.94 -6.05
CA GLY A 168 17.30 21.83 -6.90
C GLY A 168 18.29 22.28 -7.99
N PRO A 169 18.78 21.33 -8.81
CA PRO A 169 19.69 21.62 -9.91
C PRO A 169 19.12 22.57 -10.98
N ASP A 170 17.80 22.67 -11.06
CA ASP A 170 17.04 23.53 -11.98
C ASP A 170 16.82 24.95 -11.44
N GLY A 171 17.28 25.26 -10.23
CA GLY A 171 17.07 26.56 -9.58
C GLY A 171 15.65 26.73 -9.00
N GLU A 172 14.81 25.71 -9.06
CA GLU A 172 13.49 25.64 -8.44
C GLU A 172 13.57 24.92 -7.08
N PRO A 173 12.54 24.99 -6.22
CA PRO A 173 12.53 24.21 -4.98
C PRO A 173 12.72 22.71 -5.27
N ILE A 174 13.69 22.07 -4.59
CA ILE A 174 14.05 20.68 -4.80
C ILE A 174 12.82 19.77 -4.67
N ARG A 175 12.66 18.85 -5.63
CA ARG A 175 11.60 17.85 -5.64
C ARG A 175 12.20 16.46 -5.53
N TYR A 176 11.51 15.60 -4.81
CA TYR A 176 11.99 14.26 -4.51
C TYR A 176 11.17 13.20 -5.22
N ASN A 177 11.87 12.17 -5.68
CA ASN A 177 11.20 10.91 -5.98
C ASN A 177 10.64 10.29 -4.69
N PHE A 178 9.39 9.84 -4.72
CA PHE A 178 8.77 9.27 -3.52
C PHE A 178 9.46 8.00 -3.01
N GLU A 179 10.04 7.18 -3.89
CA GLU A 179 10.77 5.98 -3.46
C GLU A 179 12.03 6.36 -2.68
N TYR A 180 12.77 7.40 -3.12
CA TYR A 180 13.94 7.92 -2.41
C TYR A 180 13.57 8.40 -0.99
N LEU A 181 12.50 9.19 -0.85
CA LEU A 181 12.03 9.61 0.49
C LEU A 181 11.58 8.42 1.33
N ALA A 182 10.90 7.45 0.73
CA ALA A 182 10.46 6.26 1.44
C ALA A 182 11.65 5.41 1.93
N GLU A 183 12.74 5.34 1.18
CA GLU A 183 13.97 4.65 1.61
C GLU A 183 14.67 5.36 2.77
N ALA A 184 14.71 6.69 2.75
CA ALA A 184 15.29 7.45 3.85
C ALA A 184 14.46 7.38 5.14
N LEU A 185 13.12 7.34 5.01
CA LEU A 185 12.21 7.42 6.15
C LEU A 185 11.80 6.06 6.73
N LEU A 186 11.62 5.04 5.88
CA LEU A 186 11.15 3.73 6.31
C LEU A 186 12.32 2.86 6.79
N PRO A 187 12.12 2.03 7.83
CA PRO A 187 13.19 1.23 8.43
C PRO A 187 13.71 0.09 7.53
N VAL A 188 13.02 -0.20 6.42
CA VAL A 188 13.42 -1.24 5.47
C VAL A 188 13.20 -0.69 4.06
N ALA A 189 14.25 -0.69 3.25
CA ALA A 189 14.14 -0.25 1.87
C ALA A 189 13.30 -1.22 1.03
N ARG A 190 12.68 -0.71 -0.03
CA ARG A 190 11.85 -1.53 -0.91
C ARG A 190 12.67 -2.60 -1.64
N TRP A 191 13.87 -2.24 -2.11
CA TRP A 191 14.76 -3.17 -2.79
C TRP A 191 15.32 -4.23 -1.85
N ASP A 192 15.51 -3.95 -0.55
CA ASP A 192 15.83 -4.99 0.43
C ASP A 192 14.69 -6.01 0.53
N ILE A 193 13.43 -5.53 0.61
CA ILE A 193 12.25 -6.40 0.63
C ILE A 193 12.16 -7.21 -0.68
N GLU A 194 12.46 -6.60 -1.83
CA GLU A 194 12.40 -7.25 -3.14
C GLU A 194 13.57 -8.22 -3.39
N ALA A 195 14.78 -7.88 -2.97
CA ALA A 195 15.98 -8.72 -3.02
C ALA A 195 15.85 -9.90 -2.08
N ASP A 196 15.34 -9.69 -0.86
CA ASP A 196 15.05 -10.75 0.09
C ASP A 196 13.89 -11.64 -0.42
N ARG A 197 12.89 -11.06 -1.10
CA ARG A 197 11.87 -11.86 -1.84
C ARG A 197 12.48 -12.70 -2.95
N LYS A 198 13.41 -12.14 -3.74
CA LYS A 198 14.07 -12.83 -4.85
C LYS A 198 15.00 -13.93 -4.33
N ALA A 199 15.87 -13.62 -3.38
CA ALA A 199 16.76 -14.57 -2.71
C ALA A 199 15.99 -15.71 -2.03
N ARG A 200 14.84 -15.43 -1.40
CA ARG A 200 13.97 -16.48 -0.81
C ARG A 200 13.21 -17.28 -1.87
N ALA A 201 12.83 -16.67 -2.98
CA ALA A 201 12.23 -17.38 -4.11
C ALA A 201 13.25 -18.31 -4.80
N ASP A 202 14.50 -17.87 -4.90
CA ASP A 202 15.62 -18.62 -5.47
C ASP A 202 16.08 -19.74 -4.51
N ARG A 203 15.99 -19.51 -3.19
CA ARG A 203 16.22 -20.50 -2.12
C ARG A 203 15.02 -21.42 -1.85
N ARG A 204 14.07 -21.59 -2.78
CA ARG A 204 12.95 -22.55 -2.67
C ARG A 204 13.45 -24.01 -2.67
N GLN A 205 14.15 -24.40 -1.62
CA GLN A 205 14.14 -25.77 -1.12
C GLN A 205 12.94 -25.90 -0.18
N PHE A 206 12.09 -26.89 -0.41
CA PHE A 206 11.02 -27.23 0.51
C PHE A 206 11.61 -27.66 1.85
N LYS A 207 11.71 -26.73 2.81
CA LYS A 207 11.98 -27.08 4.21
C LYS A 207 10.66 -27.43 4.87
N LEU A 208 10.53 -28.68 5.29
CA LEU A 208 9.46 -29.11 6.19
C LEU A 208 9.69 -28.36 7.51
N LEU A 209 8.82 -27.40 7.84
CA LEU A 209 8.85 -26.73 9.14
C LEU A 209 8.20 -27.68 10.16
N PRO A 210 8.82 -27.91 11.33
CA PRO A 210 8.14 -28.58 12.43
C PRO A 210 6.88 -27.78 12.79
N GLY A 211 5.77 -28.48 13.04
CA GLY A 211 4.51 -27.84 13.40
C GLY A 211 4.69 -26.87 14.57
N GLY A 212 4.26 -25.61 14.39
CA GLY A 212 4.29 -24.58 15.43
C GLY A 212 5.20 -23.37 15.15
N GLN A 213 6.13 -23.41 14.18
CA GLN A 213 6.97 -22.26 13.86
C GLN A 213 6.37 -21.38 12.76
N THR A 214 5.77 -20.25 13.14
CA THR A 214 5.25 -19.20 12.22
C THR A 214 6.25 -18.06 11.97
N GLY A 215 7.45 -18.12 12.54
CA GLY A 215 8.36 -16.98 12.73
C GLY A 215 8.89 -16.28 11.47
N ASN A 216 8.75 -16.87 10.28
CA ASN A 216 9.25 -16.29 9.02
C ASN A 216 8.23 -16.28 7.87
N LEU A 217 6.95 -16.45 8.19
CA LEU A 217 5.88 -16.34 7.20
C LEU A 217 5.64 -14.87 6.85
N ARG A 218 5.33 -14.58 5.57
CA ARG A 218 4.95 -13.24 5.10
C ARG A 218 3.88 -12.66 6.04
N THR A 219 4.21 -11.63 6.80
CA THR A 219 3.21 -10.77 7.42
C THR A 219 2.53 -10.01 6.30
N LEU A 220 1.28 -10.38 6.00
CA LEU A 220 0.43 -9.60 5.11
C LEU A 220 0.40 -8.15 5.64
N ASN A 221 0.63 -7.16 4.77
CA ASN A 221 0.45 -5.77 5.14
C ASN A 221 -1.05 -5.51 5.37
N GLY A 222 -1.51 -5.71 6.60
CA GLY A 222 -2.92 -5.61 6.98
C GLY A 222 -3.53 -4.24 6.67
N ARG A 223 -2.72 -3.17 6.72
CA ARG A 223 -3.17 -1.80 6.39
C ARG A 223 -3.46 -1.65 4.89
N GLN A 224 -2.55 -2.13 4.04
CA GLN A 224 -2.77 -2.13 2.59
C GLN A 224 -3.96 -3.02 2.22
N LEU A 225 -4.08 -4.21 2.83
CA LEU A 225 -5.22 -5.10 2.60
C LEU A 225 -6.54 -4.43 2.98
N ALA A 226 -6.60 -3.76 4.13
CA ALA A 226 -7.79 -3.03 4.54
C ALA A 226 -8.15 -1.92 3.54
N TRP A 227 -7.16 -1.13 3.10
CA TRP A 227 -7.36 -0.12 2.07
C TRP A 227 -7.88 -0.72 0.75
N ASP A 228 -7.24 -1.77 0.25
CA ASP A 228 -7.65 -2.45 -0.98
C ASP A 228 -9.06 -3.06 -0.87
N ARG A 229 -9.48 -3.52 0.31
CA ARG A 229 -10.85 -4.00 0.56
C ARG A 229 -11.88 -2.87 0.54
N LEU A 230 -11.53 -1.69 1.06
CA LEU A 230 -12.35 -0.49 0.90
C LEU A 230 -12.52 -0.13 -0.59
N GLU A 231 -11.45 -0.23 -1.39
CA GLU A 231 -11.52 -0.06 -2.84
C GLU A 231 -12.46 -1.07 -3.50
N ASP A 232 -12.31 -2.34 -3.16
CA ASP A 232 -13.14 -3.41 -3.73
C ASP A 232 -14.62 -3.19 -3.43
N LEU A 233 -14.97 -2.76 -2.22
CA LEU A 233 -16.37 -2.44 -1.87
C LEU A 233 -16.91 -1.23 -2.63
N ARG A 234 -16.05 -0.28 -3.03
CA ARG A 234 -16.43 0.84 -3.90
C ARG A 234 -16.62 0.38 -5.34
N THR A 235 -15.69 -0.41 -5.86
CA THR A 235 -15.81 -1.03 -7.19
C THR A 235 -17.05 -1.90 -7.28
N LEU A 236 -17.36 -2.70 -6.26
CA LEU A 236 -18.56 -3.53 -6.21
C LEU A 236 -19.84 -2.70 -6.36
N ALA A 237 -19.97 -1.62 -5.59
CA ALA A 237 -21.12 -0.72 -5.71
C ALA A 237 -21.19 -0.07 -7.10
N ALA A 238 -20.04 0.33 -7.68
CA ALA A 238 -20.01 0.89 -9.03
C ALA A 238 -20.46 -0.14 -10.09
N LEU A 239 -20.05 -1.41 -9.97
CA LEU A 239 -20.46 -2.49 -10.87
C LEU A 239 -21.97 -2.76 -10.80
N ARG A 240 -22.58 -2.57 -9.63
CA ARG A 240 -24.02 -2.73 -9.40
C ARG A 240 -24.85 -1.48 -9.71
N GLY A 241 -24.22 -0.39 -10.14
CA GLY A 241 -24.89 0.90 -10.40
C GLY A 241 -25.29 1.67 -9.15
N GLY A 242 -24.78 1.29 -7.97
CA GLY A 242 -25.13 1.87 -6.68
C GLY A 242 -25.15 0.82 -5.57
N VAL A 243 -25.59 1.22 -4.38
CA VAL A 243 -25.87 0.31 -3.27
C VAL A 243 -27.37 0.25 -3.05
N ALA A 244 -27.92 -0.97 -2.98
CA ALA A 244 -29.36 -1.18 -2.81
C ALA A 244 -29.86 -0.68 -1.45
N GLU A 245 -31.15 -0.33 -1.41
CA GLU A 245 -31.86 -0.04 -0.17
C GLU A 245 -31.83 -1.27 0.75
N GLY A 246 -31.41 -1.07 2.01
CA GLY A 246 -31.17 -2.15 2.99
C GLY A 246 -29.70 -2.54 3.16
N GLU A 247 -28.87 -2.41 2.13
CA GLU A 247 -27.43 -2.77 2.20
C GLU A 247 -26.54 -1.58 2.61
N ARG A 248 -27.09 -0.35 2.61
CA ARG A 248 -26.34 0.90 2.86
C ARG A 248 -25.58 0.90 4.18
N MET A 249 -26.21 0.48 5.28
CA MET A 249 -25.56 0.43 6.61
C MET A 249 -24.43 -0.60 6.65
N GLN A 250 -24.64 -1.77 6.04
CA GLN A 250 -23.62 -2.81 5.92
C GLN A 250 -22.40 -2.29 5.14
N HIS A 251 -22.64 -1.63 3.99
CA HIS A 251 -21.57 -0.99 3.23
C HIS A 251 -20.85 0.11 4.04
N LEU A 252 -21.60 1.00 4.71
CA LEU A 252 -21.02 2.07 5.53
C LEU A 252 -20.12 1.50 6.63
N PHE A 253 -20.64 0.53 7.37
CA PHE A 253 -19.93 -0.13 8.46
C PHE A 253 -18.61 -0.75 8.00
N TRP A 254 -18.63 -1.57 6.94
CA TRP A 254 -17.43 -2.26 6.48
C TRP A 254 -16.41 -1.33 5.84
N ARG A 255 -16.87 -0.36 5.04
CA ARG A 255 -15.99 0.67 4.44
C ARG A 255 -15.31 1.49 5.54
N LEU A 256 -16.05 1.91 6.57
CA LEU A 256 -15.49 2.67 7.69
C LEU A 256 -14.53 1.83 8.54
N ASN A 257 -14.87 0.57 8.81
CA ASN A 257 -13.98 -0.36 9.51
C ASN A 257 -12.66 -0.56 8.76
N PHE A 258 -12.68 -0.71 7.44
CA PHE A 258 -11.48 -0.83 6.63
C PHE A 258 -10.69 0.48 6.53
N LEU A 259 -11.38 1.62 6.49
CA LEU A 259 -10.73 2.93 6.55
C LEU A 259 -9.94 3.10 7.85
N LEU A 260 -10.52 2.71 8.99
CA LEU A 260 -9.86 2.71 10.31
C LEU A 260 -8.70 1.70 10.38
N LEU A 261 -8.90 0.47 9.92
CA LEU A 261 -7.85 -0.57 9.89
C LEU A 261 -6.65 -0.18 9.02
N SER A 262 -6.89 0.56 7.94
CA SER A 262 -5.81 1.06 7.07
C SER A 262 -4.93 2.12 7.76
N GLY A 263 -5.42 2.73 8.83
CA GLY A 263 -4.79 3.88 9.48
C GLY A 263 -4.92 5.19 8.70
N ALA A 264 -5.81 5.26 7.71
CA ALA A 264 -6.06 6.47 6.92
C ALA A 264 -6.94 7.50 7.66
N THR A 265 -7.63 7.08 8.72
CA THR A 265 -8.40 7.95 9.61
C THR A 265 -8.21 7.51 11.06
N HIS A 266 -8.74 8.31 11.98
CA HIS A 266 -8.71 8.07 13.42
C HIS A 266 -10.08 8.39 14.06
N THR A 267 -10.29 7.99 15.31
CA THR A 267 -11.55 8.10 16.07
C THR A 267 -12.12 9.52 16.05
N GLY A 268 -11.28 10.54 16.30
CA GLY A 268 -11.68 11.95 16.26
C GLY A 268 -12.24 12.44 14.91
N GLN A 269 -11.94 11.77 13.79
CA GLN A 269 -12.50 12.10 12.46
C GLN A 269 -13.52 11.07 11.97
N MET A 270 -13.71 9.96 12.70
CA MET A 270 -14.49 8.80 12.25
C MET A 270 -15.90 9.16 11.79
N TYR A 271 -16.66 9.93 12.59
CA TYR A 271 -18.03 10.28 12.25
C TYR A 271 -18.13 11.22 11.04
N HIS A 272 -17.11 12.04 10.82
CA HIS A 272 -17.08 12.88 9.63
C HIS A 272 -16.75 12.09 8.36
N GLU A 273 -15.85 11.12 8.45
CA GLU A 273 -15.59 10.18 7.35
C GLU A 273 -16.83 9.30 7.09
N ALA A 274 -17.52 8.87 8.14
CA ALA A 274 -18.80 8.15 8.03
C ALA A 274 -19.86 8.97 7.28
N ALA A 275 -20.03 10.26 7.61
CA ALA A 275 -20.96 11.14 6.91
C ALA A 275 -20.56 11.40 5.44
N ALA A 276 -19.26 11.37 5.12
CA ALA A 276 -18.80 11.45 3.74
C ALA A 276 -19.10 10.16 2.96
N LEU A 277 -18.84 8.99 3.57
CA LEU A 277 -19.17 7.68 3.02
C LEU A 277 -20.67 7.47 2.84
N ALA A 278 -21.49 7.89 3.80
CA ALA A 278 -22.96 7.76 3.72
C ALA A 278 -23.53 8.54 2.53
N ARG A 279 -23.08 9.80 2.35
CA ARG A 279 -23.48 10.63 1.19
C ARG A 279 -22.96 10.10 -0.14
N GLU A 280 -21.84 9.38 -0.13
CA GLU A 280 -21.35 8.68 -1.33
C GLU A 280 -22.23 7.48 -1.70
N LEU A 281 -22.70 6.73 -0.70
CA LEU A 281 -23.59 5.58 -0.90
C LEU A 281 -24.95 6.01 -1.44
N ASP A 282 -25.55 7.01 -0.80
CA ASP A 282 -26.79 7.62 -1.23
C ASP A 282 -26.89 9.05 -0.64
N PRO A 283 -26.92 10.10 -1.48
CA PRO A 283 -26.99 11.48 -1.01
C PRO A 283 -28.23 11.81 -0.16
N ARG A 284 -29.33 11.06 -0.31
CA ARG A 284 -30.59 11.25 0.42
C ARG A 284 -30.67 10.40 1.68
N TRP A 285 -29.75 9.46 1.86
CA TRP A 285 -29.77 8.56 3.00
C TRP A 285 -29.21 9.24 4.25
N ASN A 286 -29.98 9.17 5.33
CA ASN A 286 -29.53 9.55 6.66
C ASN A 286 -29.36 8.30 7.52
N TYR A 287 -28.24 8.21 8.21
CA TYR A 287 -27.94 7.08 9.09
C TYR A 287 -27.87 7.56 10.55
N ARG A 288 -28.20 6.68 11.50
CA ARG A 288 -28.08 7.00 12.92
C ARG A 288 -26.66 6.74 13.39
N SER A 289 -26.00 7.75 13.93
CA SER A 289 -24.63 7.64 14.48
C SER A 289 -24.51 6.60 15.60
N ALA A 290 -25.61 6.37 16.34
CA ALA A 290 -25.71 5.33 17.37
C ALA A 290 -25.35 3.92 16.84
N GLU A 291 -25.63 3.64 15.57
CA GLU A 291 -25.34 2.34 14.94
C GLU A 291 -23.83 2.10 14.73
N LEU A 292 -23.01 3.16 14.82
CA LEU A 292 -21.55 3.09 14.72
C LEU A 292 -20.84 3.10 16.08
N MET A 293 -21.56 3.17 17.21
CA MET A 293 -20.96 3.28 18.55
C MET A 293 -20.06 2.09 18.88
N THR A 294 -20.48 0.88 18.53
CA THR A 294 -19.66 -0.34 18.74
C THR A 294 -18.37 -0.29 17.93
N LEU A 295 -18.44 0.19 16.69
CA LEU A 295 -17.26 0.37 15.85
C LEU A 295 -16.33 1.47 16.41
N TYR A 296 -16.91 2.55 16.94
CA TYR A 296 -16.15 3.63 17.57
C TYR A 296 -15.40 3.16 18.82
N ALA A 297 -16.06 2.38 19.70
CA ALA A 297 -15.42 1.78 20.87
C ALA A 297 -14.25 0.88 20.47
N LYS A 298 -14.44 0.03 19.45
CA LYS A 298 -13.38 -0.81 18.89
C LYS A 298 -12.25 -0.02 18.24
N ALA A 299 -12.56 1.09 17.57
CA ALA A 299 -11.57 1.98 16.99
C ALA A 299 -10.69 2.62 18.07
N LYS A 300 -11.30 3.06 19.18
CA LYS A 300 -10.58 3.61 20.33
C LYS A 300 -9.62 2.60 20.96
N ALA A 301 -10.09 1.37 21.19
CA ALA A 301 -9.25 0.27 21.69
C ALA A 301 -8.09 -0.04 20.71
N HIS A 302 -8.37 -0.04 19.40
CA HIS A 302 -7.35 -0.28 18.38
C HIS A 302 -6.29 0.84 18.34
N GLU A 303 -6.67 2.10 18.50
CA GLU A 303 -5.74 3.24 18.60
C GLU A 303 -4.87 3.19 19.85
N ALA A 304 -5.43 2.74 20.97
CA ALA A 304 -4.69 2.48 22.20
C ALA A 304 -3.71 1.29 22.10
N GLY A 305 -3.71 0.57 20.96
CA GLY A 305 -2.84 -0.58 20.73
C GLY A 305 -3.30 -1.87 21.41
N GLU A 306 -4.53 -1.89 21.94
CA GLU A 306 -5.11 -3.07 22.59
C GLU A 306 -5.19 -4.26 21.62
N LYS A 307 -5.20 -5.46 22.19
CA LYS A 307 -5.36 -6.73 21.46
C LYS A 307 -6.51 -7.52 22.05
N VAL A 308 -7.29 -8.16 21.18
CA VAL A 308 -8.36 -9.08 21.59
C VAL A 308 -7.91 -10.49 21.33
N GLU A 309 -8.02 -11.36 22.33
CA GLU A 309 -7.76 -12.79 22.19
C GLU A 309 -9.00 -13.50 21.63
N PHE A 310 -8.81 -14.29 20.57
CA PHE A 310 -9.84 -15.14 20.01
C PHE A 310 -9.23 -16.43 19.49
N GLY A 311 -9.65 -17.57 20.03
CA GLY A 311 -9.12 -18.89 19.63
C GLY A 311 -7.61 -19.02 19.81
N GLY A 312 -7.06 -18.52 20.93
CA GLY A 312 -5.64 -18.55 21.26
C GLY A 312 -4.75 -17.64 20.39
N LYS A 313 -5.35 -16.70 19.64
CA LYS A 313 -4.63 -15.75 18.78
C LYS A 313 -5.04 -14.32 19.11
N GLN A 314 -4.07 -13.42 19.05
CA GLN A 314 -4.28 -11.99 19.27
C GLN A 314 -4.66 -11.27 17.97
N PHE A 315 -5.75 -10.51 18.01
CA PHE A 315 -6.27 -9.73 16.90
C PHE A 315 -6.38 -8.25 17.24
N ALA A 316 -6.48 -7.44 16.20
CA ALA A 316 -6.95 -6.07 16.32
C ALA A 316 -8.38 -6.04 16.91
N PRO A 317 -8.74 -5.06 17.76
CA PRO A 317 -10.10 -4.89 18.25
C PRO A 317 -11.13 -4.63 17.14
N LEU A 318 -10.70 -4.00 16.04
CA LEU A 318 -11.47 -3.79 14.81
C LEU A 318 -11.73 -5.11 14.06
N TYR A 319 -12.74 -5.13 13.19
CA TYR A 319 -13.19 -6.36 12.53
C TYR A 319 -12.25 -6.77 11.39
N THR A 320 -11.64 -7.95 11.49
CA THR A 320 -10.74 -8.52 10.48
C THR A 320 -11.34 -9.77 9.82
N PRO A 321 -12.34 -9.65 8.94
CA PRO A 321 -13.05 -10.79 8.35
C PRO A 321 -12.18 -11.53 7.33
N LYS A 322 -12.52 -12.81 7.13
CA LYS A 322 -12.00 -13.61 6.01
C LYS A 322 -12.68 -13.18 4.71
N ASN A 323 -12.06 -13.48 3.57
CA ASN A 323 -12.65 -13.22 2.25
C ASN A 323 -14.00 -13.93 2.10
N ASP A 324 -14.06 -15.22 2.47
CA ASP A 324 -15.29 -16.02 2.41
C ASP A 324 -16.45 -15.33 3.14
N THR A 325 -16.19 -14.74 4.33
CA THR A 325 -17.20 -13.97 5.08
C THR A 325 -17.70 -12.76 4.29
N LEU A 326 -16.81 -11.97 3.68
CA LEU A 326 -17.22 -10.78 2.92
C LEU A 326 -17.93 -11.15 1.62
N ILE A 327 -17.46 -12.18 0.93
CA ILE A 327 -18.07 -12.67 -0.31
C ILE A 327 -19.50 -13.14 -0.04
N SER A 328 -19.71 -13.94 1.01
CA SER A 328 -21.05 -14.36 1.41
C SER A 328 -21.91 -13.18 1.86
N LEU A 329 -21.35 -12.27 2.65
CA LEU A 329 -22.08 -11.15 3.26
C LEU A 329 -22.58 -10.13 2.22
N PHE A 330 -21.81 -9.89 1.16
CA PHE A 330 -22.17 -8.99 0.07
C PHE A 330 -22.72 -9.72 -1.17
N HIS A 331 -22.93 -11.03 -1.07
CA HIS A 331 -23.36 -11.89 -2.17
C HIS A 331 -22.57 -11.65 -3.47
N ILE A 332 -21.23 -11.62 -3.36
CA ILE A 332 -20.36 -11.27 -4.49
C ILE A 332 -20.27 -12.43 -5.48
N THR A 333 -20.64 -12.19 -6.73
CA THR A 333 -20.60 -13.22 -7.79
C THR A 333 -19.18 -13.44 -8.31
N ASP A 334 -18.95 -14.57 -9.00
CA ASP A 334 -17.63 -14.83 -9.61
C ASP A 334 -17.26 -13.77 -10.66
N ASP A 335 -18.23 -13.30 -11.45
CA ASP A 335 -17.99 -12.23 -12.43
C ASP A 335 -17.59 -10.90 -11.78
N GLU A 336 -18.17 -10.59 -10.62
CA GLU A 336 -17.78 -9.43 -9.82
C GLU A 336 -16.38 -9.63 -9.25
N GLN A 337 -16.10 -10.79 -8.63
CA GLN A 337 -14.79 -11.12 -8.08
C GLN A 337 -13.66 -10.96 -9.12
N ARG A 338 -13.92 -11.29 -10.40
CA ARG A 338 -12.95 -11.11 -11.50
C ARG A 338 -12.53 -9.66 -11.70
N LYS A 339 -13.35 -8.70 -11.30
CA LYS A 339 -13.08 -7.25 -11.37
C LYS A 339 -12.58 -6.67 -10.05
N LEU A 340 -12.55 -7.45 -8.97
CA LEU A 340 -12.04 -7.07 -7.65
C LEU A 340 -10.58 -7.49 -7.44
N ARG A 341 -9.86 -6.76 -6.58
CA ARG A 341 -8.44 -6.97 -6.31
C ARG A 341 -8.18 -8.00 -5.22
N THR A 342 -8.91 -7.93 -4.11
CA THR A 342 -8.68 -8.70 -2.88
C THR A 342 -9.86 -9.56 -2.45
N LEU A 343 -11.10 -9.12 -2.69
CA LEU A 343 -12.32 -9.86 -2.37
C LEU A 343 -12.59 -10.96 -3.40
N ILE A 344 -11.71 -11.96 -3.42
CA ILE A 344 -11.79 -13.12 -4.30
C ILE A 344 -11.77 -14.42 -3.50
N SER A 345 -12.45 -15.44 -4.03
CA SER A 345 -12.45 -16.80 -3.50
C SER A 345 -11.08 -17.46 -3.63
N ARG A 346 -10.90 -18.58 -2.93
CA ARG A 346 -9.65 -19.36 -3.02
C ARG A 346 -9.43 -19.91 -4.42
N ASP A 347 -10.50 -20.35 -5.08
CA ASP A 347 -10.44 -20.92 -6.43
C ASP A 347 -10.06 -19.85 -7.44
N MET A 348 -10.63 -18.65 -7.34
CA MET A 348 -10.26 -17.52 -8.19
C MET A 348 -8.82 -17.04 -7.97
N ALA A 349 -8.36 -17.05 -6.71
CA ALA A 349 -6.97 -16.75 -6.41
C ALA A 349 -6.01 -17.79 -7.04
N ALA A 350 -6.38 -19.07 -7.00
CA ALA A 350 -5.62 -20.16 -7.63
C ALA A 350 -5.62 -20.05 -9.16
N GLU A 351 -6.76 -19.71 -9.78
CA GLU A 351 -6.90 -19.44 -11.21
C GLU A 351 -5.94 -18.32 -11.64
N ARG A 352 -6.04 -17.13 -11.01
CA ARG A 352 -5.16 -15.98 -11.29
C ARG A 352 -3.68 -16.29 -11.05
N HIS A 353 -3.35 -17.14 -10.08
CA HIS A 353 -1.98 -17.58 -9.85
C HIS A 353 -1.50 -18.49 -11.01
N SER A 354 -2.32 -19.44 -11.43
CA SER A 354 -2.03 -20.33 -12.56
C SER A 354 -1.81 -19.55 -13.86
N GLU A 355 -2.66 -18.56 -14.15
CA GLU A 355 -2.51 -17.69 -15.32
C GLU A 355 -1.21 -16.89 -15.31
N ARG A 356 -0.88 -16.25 -14.17
CA ARG A 356 0.38 -15.52 -14.00
C ARG A 356 1.59 -16.43 -14.17
N GLU A 357 1.54 -17.64 -13.62
CA GLU A 357 2.60 -18.64 -13.79
C GLU A 357 2.74 -19.10 -15.24
N LYS A 358 1.62 -19.33 -15.95
CA LYS A 358 1.64 -19.64 -17.39
C LYS A 358 2.27 -18.50 -18.19
N ALA A 359 1.88 -17.26 -17.94
CA ALA A 359 2.43 -16.08 -18.60
C ALA A 359 3.93 -15.92 -18.32
N ARG A 360 4.35 -16.08 -17.06
CA ARG A 360 5.78 -16.03 -16.66
C ARG A 360 6.59 -17.10 -17.37
N ARG A 361 6.07 -18.34 -17.45
CA ARG A 361 6.74 -19.45 -18.15
C ARG A 361 6.87 -19.14 -19.64
N ARG A 362 5.82 -18.64 -20.31
CA ARG A 362 5.88 -18.23 -21.72
C ARG A 362 6.92 -17.13 -21.94
N ALA A 363 6.95 -16.11 -21.09
CA ALA A 363 7.96 -15.03 -21.17
C ALA A 363 9.39 -15.56 -20.96
N ALA A 364 9.57 -16.62 -20.18
CA ALA A 364 10.85 -17.31 -20.01
C ALA A 364 11.17 -18.33 -21.12
N GLY A 365 10.41 -18.35 -22.21
CA GLY A 365 10.65 -19.23 -23.37
C GLY A 365 10.07 -20.64 -23.25
N ALA A 366 9.17 -20.90 -22.30
CA ALA A 366 8.49 -22.19 -22.22
C ALA A 366 7.58 -22.39 -23.44
N VAL A 367 7.96 -23.37 -24.26
CA VAL A 367 7.20 -23.84 -25.41
C VAL A 367 5.91 -24.50 -24.91
N ASP A 368 4.79 -24.27 -25.59
CA ASP A 368 3.53 -24.89 -25.21
C ASP A 368 3.61 -26.42 -25.37
N ARG A 369 2.71 -27.15 -24.68
CA ARG A 369 2.77 -28.61 -24.65
C ARG A 369 2.59 -29.23 -26.04
N ALA A 370 1.78 -28.64 -26.93
CA ALA A 370 1.58 -29.18 -28.26
C ALA A 370 2.87 -29.04 -29.10
N SER A 371 3.46 -27.85 -29.13
CA SER A 371 4.75 -27.61 -29.79
C SER A 371 5.89 -28.47 -29.22
N TYR A 372 5.90 -28.71 -27.90
CA TYR A 372 6.86 -29.64 -27.28
C TYR A 372 6.63 -31.09 -27.72
N LEU A 373 5.38 -31.53 -27.79
CA LEU A 373 5.02 -32.89 -28.22
C LEU A 373 5.31 -33.10 -29.71
N GLU A 374 5.08 -32.10 -30.56
CA GLU A 374 5.45 -32.14 -31.99
C GLU A 374 6.97 -32.24 -32.17
N ALA A 375 7.74 -31.40 -31.47
CA ALA A 375 9.19 -31.47 -31.51
C ALA A 375 9.73 -32.81 -30.97
N ALA A 376 9.09 -33.36 -29.94
CA ALA A 376 9.42 -34.69 -29.41
C ALA A 376 9.07 -35.81 -30.40
N SER A 377 7.93 -35.72 -31.09
CA SER A 377 7.51 -36.67 -32.12
C SER A 377 8.43 -36.63 -33.34
N ALA A 378 8.83 -35.45 -33.81
CA ALA A 378 9.79 -35.28 -34.88
C ALA A 378 11.16 -35.90 -34.53
N LYS A 379 11.64 -35.68 -33.31
CA LYS A 379 12.87 -36.31 -32.80
C LYS A 379 12.72 -37.83 -32.69
N GLN A 380 11.55 -38.32 -32.31
CA GLN A 380 11.27 -39.75 -32.26
C GLN A 380 11.32 -40.39 -33.65
N ALA A 381 10.66 -39.77 -34.64
CA ALA A 381 10.69 -40.23 -36.03
C ALA A 381 12.11 -40.24 -36.61
N GLN A 382 12.90 -39.19 -36.35
CA GLN A 382 14.30 -39.13 -36.77
C GLN A 382 15.15 -40.23 -36.13
N ALA A 383 14.98 -40.49 -34.82
CA ALA A 383 15.70 -41.55 -34.12
C ALA A 383 15.34 -42.95 -34.64
N LEU A 384 14.07 -43.19 -34.96
CA LEU A 384 13.60 -44.44 -35.56
C LEU A 384 14.13 -44.64 -36.99
N ALA A 385 14.19 -43.58 -37.80
CA ALA A 385 14.78 -43.64 -39.15
C ALA A 385 16.27 -43.99 -39.12
N LEU A 386 17.04 -43.38 -38.19
CA LEU A 386 18.46 -43.71 -38.02
C LEU A 386 18.67 -45.13 -37.48
N LYS A 387 17.77 -45.63 -36.63
CA LYS A 387 17.79 -47.03 -36.19
C LYS A 387 17.51 -48.00 -37.35
N ALA A 388 16.58 -47.67 -38.24
CA ALA A 388 16.27 -48.47 -39.43
C ALA A 388 17.45 -48.56 -40.41
N GLN A 389 18.32 -47.55 -40.43
CA GLN A 389 19.60 -47.56 -41.17
C GLN A 389 20.70 -48.40 -40.51
N GLY A 390 20.41 -49.09 -39.40
CA GLY A 390 21.33 -49.99 -38.70
C GLY A 390 22.30 -49.30 -37.74
N LEU A 391 22.14 -48.01 -37.45
CA LEU A 391 23.00 -47.30 -36.51
C LEU A 391 22.78 -47.75 -35.06
N SER A 392 23.87 -47.91 -34.32
CA SER A 392 23.80 -48.18 -32.88
C SER A 392 23.25 -46.96 -32.10
N VAL A 393 22.65 -47.20 -30.93
CA VAL A 393 22.10 -46.15 -30.06
C VAL A 393 23.12 -45.03 -29.75
N ARG A 394 24.41 -45.39 -29.66
CA ARG A 394 25.49 -44.43 -29.42
C ARG A 394 25.74 -43.53 -30.64
N ALA A 395 25.65 -44.08 -31.85
CA ALA A 395 25.82 -43.33 -33.09
C ALA A 395 24.59 -42.42 -33.36
N ILE A 396 23.37 -42.90 -33.08
CA ILE A 396 22.14 -42.10 -33.14
C ILE A 396 22.24 -40.89 -32.20
N ALA A 397 22.66 -41.11 -30.95
CA ALA A 397 22.84 -40.05 -29.97
C ALA A 397 23.85 -38.98 -30.44
N ALA A 398 24.98 -39.41 -30.99
CA ALA A 398 26.00 -38.51 -31.53
C ALA A 398 25.49 -37.71 -32.73
N GLN A 399 24.78 -38.34 -33.65
CA GLN A 399 24.27 -37.71 -34.87
C GLN A 399 23.11 -36.74 -34.61
N MET A 400 22.30 -37.00 -33.58
CA MET A 400 21.21 -36.11 -33.16
C MET A 400 21.66 -35.05 -32.14
N GLY A 401 22.91 -35.10 -31.66
CA GLY A 401 23.41 -34.19 -30.62
C GLY A 401 22.68 -34.33 -29.27
N ILE A 402 22.18 -35.52 -28.93
CA ILE A 402 21.43 -35.81 -27.70
C ILE A 402 22.14 -36.86 -26.85
N SER A 403 21.73 -37.01 -25.57
CA SER A 403 22.31 -38.04 -24.71
C SER A 403 21.92 -39.46 -25.15
N LYS A 404 22.80 -40.43 -24.88
CA LYS A 404 22.55 -41.86 -25.16
C LYS A 404 21.23 -42.35 -24.55
N THR A 405 20.90 -41.87 -23.35
CA THR A 405 19.66 -42.22 -22.63
C THR A 405 18.42 -41.65 -23.32
N ALA A 406 18.50 -40.42 -23.85
CA ALA A 406 17.41 -39.80 -24.59
C ALA A 406 17.19 -40.50 -25.94
N ALA A 407 18.27 -40.80 -26.68
CA ALA A 407 18.19 -41.58 -27.91
C ALA A 407 17.56 -42.97 -27.66
N GLY A 408 17.95 -43.64 -26.57
CA GLY A 408 17.37 -44.91 -26.15
C GLY A 408 15.86 -44.85 -25.86
N ARG A 409 15.37 -43.74 -25.28
CA ARG A 409 13.93 -43.53 -25.04
C ARG A 409 13.14 -43.30 -26.33
N TYR A 410 13.71 -42.59 -27.31
CA TYR A 410 13.03 -42.32 -28.58
C TYR A 410 12.87 -43.56 -29.48
N ILE A 411 13.73 -44.57 -29.32
CA ILE A 411 13.74 -45.79 -30.15
C ILE A 411 13.17 -47.03 -29.47
N ALA A 412 12.76 -46.91 -28.21
CA ALA A 412 12.04 -47.97 -27.50
C ALA A 412 10.62 -48.05 -28.06
N GLU A 413 10.10 -49.27 -28.23
CA GLU A 413 8.68 -49.46 -28.55
C GLU A 413 7.79 -48.83 -27.46
N PRO A 414 6.56 -48.40 -27.79
CA PRO A 414 5.63 -47.85 -26.82
C PRO A 414 5.13 -48.95 -25.86
N GLY A 415 6.01 -49.44 -25.00
CA GLY A 415 5.68 -50.18 -23.80
C GLY A 415 5.23 -49.18 -22.73
N GLU A 416 4.13 -49.52 -22.06
CA GLU A 416 3.48 -48.74 -21.01
C GLU A 416 4.44 -47.82 -20.24
N CYS A 417 4.14 -46.51 -20.23
CA CYS A 417 4.69 -45.60 -19.23
C CYS A 417 4.65 -46.28 -17.86
N PRO A 418 5.79 -46.43 -17.15
CA PRO A 418 5.76 -47.00 -15.82
C PRO A 418 4.81 -46.15 -14.95
N LYS A 419 3.67 -46.72 -14.59
CA LYS A 419 2.78 -46.13 -13.58
C LYS A 419 3.60 -46.02 -12.31
N SER A 420 3.82 -44.78 -11.87
CA SER A 420 4.50 -44.40 -10.63
C SER A 420 5.99 -44.76 -10.55
N MET A 421 6.85 -43.75 -10.66
CA MET A 421 8.04 -43.74 -9.80
C MET A 421 7.53 -43.51 -8.37
N ARG A 422 7.32 -44.61 -7.64
CA ARG A 422 7.33 -44.60 -6.19
C ARG A 422 8.70 -44.08 -5.76
N ILE A 423 8.73 -42.90 -5.13
CA ILE A 423 9.88 -42.48 -4.33
C ILE A 423 9.87 -43.42 -3.11
N THR A 424 10.64 -44.51 -3.15
CA THR A 424 10.88 -45.35 -1.97
C THR A 424 12.06 -44.78 -1.18
N ASN A 425 11.68 -44.10 -0.09
CA ASN A 425 12.28 -44.00 1.24
C ASN A 425 13.80 -44.11 1.40
N GLY A 426 14.38 -43.05 1.96
CA GLY A 426 15.53 -43.18 2.85
C GLY A 426 15.09 -43.75 4.19
N GLU A 427 15.11 -45.08 4.32
CA GLU A 427 15.05 -45.77 5.60
C GLU A 427 16.49 -46.11 6.03
N ALA A 428 16.90 -45.52 7.16
CA ALA A 428 18.19 -45.74 7.77
C ALA A 428 18.27 -47.16 8.35
N TYR A 429 19.32 -47.89 7.98
CA TYR A 429 19.71 -49.15 8.60
C TYR A 429 20.08 -48.92 10.08
N ALA A 430 19.23 -49.36 11.00
CA ALA A 430 19.61 -49.57 12.40
C ALA A 430 20.32 -50.94 12.50
N ARG A 431 21.61 -50.91 12.86
CA ARG A 431 22.37 -52.11 13.23
C ARG A 431 21.75 -52.76 14.46
N ARG A 432 21.42 -54.05 14.34
CA ARG A 432 21.17 -54.93 15.48
C ARG A 432 22.47 -55.11 16.27
N VAL A 433 22.40 -54.90 17.58
CA VAL A 433 23.34 -55.46 18.54
C VAL A 433 22.55 -56.47 19.35
N ALA A 434 23.09 -57.68 19.47
CA ALA A 434 22.70 -58.73 20.39
C ALA A 434 23.94 -59.60 20.66
N PRO A 435 23.99 -60.36 21.76
CA PRO A 435 23.04 -60.45 22.87
C PRO A 435 23.33 -59.50 24.03
#